data_AF-A0A959RSD3-F1
#
_entry.id   AF-A0A959RSD3-F1
#
_cell.length_a   1.000
_cell.length_b   1.000
_cell.length_c   1.000
_cell.angle_alpha   90.00
_cell.angle_beta   90.00
_cell.angle_gamma   90.00
#
_symmetry.space_group_name_H-M   'P 1'
#
loop_
_entity.id
_entity.type
_entity.pdbx_description
1 polymer ?
#
loop_
_entity_poly.entity_id
_entity_poly.type
_entity_poly.pdbx_seq_one_letter_code
_entity_poly.pdbx_strand_id
1 'polypeptide(L)'
;SNGRFLLNYGGTLSLAGNYNKAIEILKEAQNYNSSNNLYILLGNSYTELKRFDEAEKSYLKAISSIPNRLYPKYKLTQMFLKSDRLNDAKELALDICKSNAKVPSTAENEIKAEMKKILEL
;
A
#
# COMPACT_ATOMS: atom_id res chain seq x y z
N SER A 1 -0.19 10.96 -21.24
CA SER A 1 0.11 9.63 -21.82
C SER A 1 -0.97 8.65 -21.40
N ASN A 2 -1.21 7.61 -22.21
CA ASN A 2 -2.21 6.57 -21.94
C ASN A 2 -2.08 5.96 -20.54
N GLY A 3 -0.84 5.71 -20.09
CA GLY A 3 -0.55 5.16 -18.75
C GLY A 3 -1.04 6.00 -17.56
N ARG A 4 -0.96 7.34 -17.63
CA ARG A 4 -1.45 8.21 -16.54
C ARG A 4 -2.97 8.21 -16.46
N PHE A 5 -3.63 8.17 -17.62
CA PHE A 5 -5.09 8.05 -17.68
C PHE A 5 -5.56 6.71 -17.10
N LEU A 6 -4.95 5.60 -17.54
CA LEU A 6 -5.27 4.26 -17.03
C LEU A 6 -5.02 4.15 -15.52
N LEU A 7 -3.92 4.71 -15.01
CA LEU A 7 -3.63 4.73 -13.57
C LEU A 7 -4.72 5.46 -12.78
N ASN A 8 -5.12 6.65 -13.22
CA ASN A 8 -6.17 7.42 -12.57
C ASN A 8 -7.52 6.71 -12.66
N TYR A 9 -7.86 6.15 -13.82
CA TYR A 9 -9.12 5.43 -14.02
C TYR A 9 -9.20 4.17 -13.16
N GLY A 10 -8.14 3.36 -13.14
CA GLY A 10 -8.02 2.21 -12.26
C GLY A 10 -8.11 2.58 -10.78
N GLY A 11 -7.50 3.71 -10.38
CA GLY A 11 -7.65 4.27 -9.04
C GLY A 11 -9.09 4.64 -8.69
N THR A 12 -9.79 5.34 -9.58
CA THR A 12 -11.21 5.69 -9.40
C THR A 12 -12.08 4.45 -9.29
N LEU A 13 -11.84 3.43 -10.12
CA LEU A 13 -12.55 2.15 -10.04
C LEU A 13 -12.31 1.45 -8.69
N SER A 14 -11.07 1.47 -8.18
CA SER A 14 -10.75 0.91 -6.87
C SER A 14 -11.49 1.65 -5.76
N LEU A 15 -11.55 2.99 -5.81
CA LEU A 15 -12.28 3.80 -4.84
C LEU A 15 -13.79 3.55 -4.89
N ALA A 16 -14.33 3.28 -6.09
CA ALA A 16 -15.73 2.93 -6.31
C ALA A 16 -16.07 1.48 -5.92
N GLY A 17 -15.13 0.70 -5.38
CA GLY A 17 -15.34 -0.70 -5.01
C GLY A 17 -15.30 -1.70 -6.17
N ASN A 18 -15.03 -1.24 -7.40
CA ASN A 18 -14.94 -2.07 -8.60
C ASN A 18 -13.57 -2.72 -8.72
N TYR A 19 -13.14 -3.46 -7.69
CA TYR A 19 -11.75 -3.92 -7.53
C TYR A 19 -11.26 -4.82 -8.67
N ASN A 20 -12.09 -5.74 -9.18
CA ASN A 20 -11.69 -6.60 -10.30
C ASN A 20 -11.38 -5.79 -11.56
N LYS A 21 -12.24 -4.82 -11.90
CA LYS A 21 -12.01 -3.94 -13.05
C LYS A 21 -10.84 -2.99 -12.81
N ALA A 22 -10.70 -2.49 -11.58
CA ALA A 22 -9.55 -1.70 -11.18
C ALA A 22 -8.24 -2.47 -11.44
N ILE A 23 -8.14 -3.73 -11.02
CA ILE A 23 -6.96 -4.57 -11.22
C ILE A 23 -6.65 -4.75 -12.72
N GLU A 24 -7.66 -5.01 -13.55
CA GLU A 24 -7.48 -5.13 -15.00
C GLU A 24 -6.85 -3.87 -15.60
N ILE A 25 -7.45 -2.70 -15.33
CA ILE A 25 -6.99 -1.41 -15.84
C ILE A 25 -5.61 -1.03 -15.28
N LEU A 26 -5.37 -1.30 -13.99
CA LEU A 26 -4.07 -1.03 -13.35
C LEU A 26 -2.97 -1.94 -13.93
N LYS A 27 -3.26 -3.21 -14.23
CA LYS A 27 -2.29 -4.09 -14.92
C LYS A 27 -1.97 -3.59 -16.32
N GLU A 28 -2.95 -3.05 -17.04
CA GLU A 28 -2.69 -2.40 -18.32
C GLU A 28 -1.81 -1.15 -18.15
N ALA A 29 -2.10 -0.33 -17.14
CA ALA A 29 -1.29 0.85 -16.80
C ALA A 29 0.18 0.49 -16.50
N GLN A 30 0.44 -0.70 -15.94
CA GLN A 30 1.78 -1.21 -15.63
C GLN A 30 2.70 -1.27 -16.86
N ASN A 31 2.15 -1.52 -18.06
CA ASN A 31 2.91 -1.58 -19.30
C ASN A 31 3.46 -0.21 -19.74
N TYR A 32 2.91 0.87 -19.19
CA TYR A 32 3.30 2.24 -19.52
C TYR A 32 4.03 2.93 -18.37
N ASN A 33 3.76 2.51 -17.13
CA ASN A 33 4.26 3.19 -15.94
C ASN A 33 4.38 2.20 -14.76
N SER A 34 5.57 2.05 -14.20
CA SER A 34 5.84 1.27 -12.97
C SER A 34 5.99 2.16 -11.74
N SER A 35 5.09 3.13 -11.57
CA SER A 35 5.13 4.04 -10.41
C SER A 35 4.80 3.34 -9.10
N ASN A 36 5.34 3.87 -8.00
CA ASN A 36 5.00 3.44 -6.64
C ASN A 36 3.47 3.44 -6.38
N ASN A 37 2.77 4.49 -6.84
CA ASN A 37 1.32 4.61 -6.69
C ASN A 37 0.53 3.51 -7.39
N LEU A 38 0.99 3.04 -8.56
CA LEU A 38 0.34 1.93 -9.25
C LEU A 38 0.31 0.67 -8.38
N TYR A 39 1.44 0.33 -7.80
CA TYR A 39 1.59 -0.86 -6.97
C TYR A 39 0.82 -0.74 -5.65
N ILE A 40 0.70 0.46 -5.07
CA ILE A 40 -0.21 0.69 -3.93
C ILE A 40 -1.67 0.42 -4.33
N LEU A 41 -2.13 0.95 -5.46
CA LEU A 41 -3.53 0.78 -5.90
C LEU A 41 -3.87 -0.67 -6.21
N LEU A 42 -2.94 -1.42 -6.83
CA LEU A 42 -3.07 -2.87 -6.99
C LEU A 42 -3.13 -3.58 -5.64
N GLY A 43 -2.23 -3.24 -4.71
CA GLY A 43 -2.21 -3.79 -3.35
C GLY A 43 -3.53 -3.57 -2.62
N ASN A 44 -4.06 -2.35 -2.66
CA ASN A 44 -5.35 -2.00 -2.06
C ASN A 44 -6.48 -2.84 -2.68
N SER A 45 -6.55 -2.90 -4.01
CA SER A 45 -7.61 -3.63 -4.72
C SER A 45 -7.57 -5.13 -4.40
N TYR A 46 -6.38 -5.73 -4.35
CA TYR A 46 -6.23 -7.13 -3.94
C TYR A 46 -6.60 -7.35 -2.47
N THR A 47 -6.24 -6.42 -1.58
CA THR A 47 -6.58 -6.47 -0.15
C THR A 47 -8.09 -6.53 0.06
N GLU A 48 -8.86 -5.68 -0.62
CA GLU A 48 -10.33 -5.67 -0.51
C GLU A 48 -10.97 -6.94 -1.08
N LEU A 49 -10.31 -7.60 -2.03
CA LEU A 49 -10.71 -8.91 -2.55
C LEU A 49 -10.19 -10.09 -1.70
N LYS A 50 -9.55 -9.84 -0.55
CA LYS A 50 -8.90 -10.85 0.30
C LYS A 50 -7.83 -11.69 -0.41
N ARG A 51 -7.25 -11.15 -1.48
CA ARG A 51 -6.15 -11.74 -2.25
C ARG A 51 -4.81 -11.29 -1.66
N PHE A 52 -4.54 -11.76 -0.44
CA PHE A 52 -3.48 -11.22 0.40
C PHE A 52 -2.07 -11.44 -0.17
N ASP A 53 -1.81 -12.56 -0.83
CA ASP A 53 -0.51 -12.85 -1.43
C ASP A 53 -0.17 -11.88 -2.57
N GLU A 54 -1.14 -11.58 -3.45
CA GLU A 54 -0.95 -10.59 -4.52
C GLU A 54 -0.90 -9.16 -3.97
N ALA A 55 -1.65 -8.88 -2.90
CA ALA A 55 -1.58 -7.60 -2.21
C ALA A 55 -0.18 -7.35 -1.65
N GLU A 56 0.37 -8.33 -0.91
CA GLU A 56 1.71 -8.27 -0.33
C GLU A 56 2.78 -8.05 -1.41
N LYS A 57 2.77 -8.87 -2.47
CA LYS A 57 3.69 -8.69 -3.62
C LYS A 57 3.62 -7.29 -4.22
N SER A 58 2.42 -6.72 -4.30
CA SER A 58 2.23 -5.36 -4.83
C SER A 58 2.79 -4.30 -3.89
N TYR A 59 2.51 -4.36 -2.59
CA TYR A 59 3.07 -3.41 -1.64
C TYR A 59 4.59 -3.52 -1.52
N LEU A 60 5.16 -4.73 -1.53
CA LEU A 60 6.61 -4.92 -1.53
C LEU A 60 7.28 -4.30 -2.75
N LYS A 61 6.65 -4.39 -3.94
CA LYS A 61 7.12 -3.65 -5.12
C LYS A 61 7.09 -2.14 -4.89
N ALA A 62 6.00 -1.60 -4.35
CA ALA A 62 5.92 -0.18 -4.01
C ALA A 62 7.03 0.24 -3.03
N ILE A 63 7.27 -0.54 -1.97
CA ILE A 63 8.35 -0.29 -0.99
C ILE A 63 9.71 -0.27 -1.68
N SER A 64 9.99 -1.25 -2.55
CA SER A 64 11.28 -1.34 -3.25
C SER A 64 11.53 -0.16 -4.18
N SER A 65 10.49 0.42 -4.80
CA SER A 65 10.64 1.58 -5.69
C SER A 65 11.02 2.87 -4.96
N ILE A 66 10.53 3.08 -3.73
CA ILE A 66 10.88 4.25 -2.92
C ILE A 66 11.02 3.83 -1.44
N PRO A 67 12.19 3.33 -1.03
CA PRO A 67 12.38 2.71 0.30
C PRO A 67 12.10 3.63 1.49
N ASN A 68 12.19 4.95 1.31
CA ASN A 68 11.98 5.94 2.38
C ASN A 68 10.53 6.44 2.50
N ARG A 69 9.56 5.82 1.80
CA ARG A 69 8.14 6.16 1.91
C ARG A 69 7.47 5.27 2.95
N LEU A 70 6.89 5.87 3.99
CA LEU A 70 6.17 5.11 5.02
C LEU A 70 4.82 4.58 4.53
N TYR A 71 4.19 5.26 3.57
CA TYR A 71 2.82 4.95 3.16
C TYR A 71 2.62 3.53 2.58
N PRO A 72 3.48 3.00 1.67
CA PRO A 72 3.40 1.60 1.27
C PRO A 72 3.58 0.60 2.43
N LYS A 73 4.50 0.86 3.36
CA LYS A 73 4.71 0.00 4.54
C LYS A 73 3.49 0.02 5.43
N TYR A 74 2.93 1.21 5.68
CA TYR A 74 1.68 1.39 6.40
C TYR A 74 0.53 0.58 5.79
N LYS A 75 0.35 0.64 4.47
CA LYS A 75 -0.69 -0.15 3.78
C LYS A 75 -0.47 -1.65 3.89
N LEU A 76 0.79 -2.10 3.82
CA LEU A 76 1.13 -3.50 4.04
C LEU A 76 0.82 -3.94 5.48
N THR A 77 1.13 -3.11 6.48
CA THR A 77 0.75 -3.38 7.88
C THR A 77 -0.77 -3.53 8.04
N GLN A 78 -1.55 -2.64 7.43
CA GLN A 78 -3.03 -2.74 7.46
C GLN A 78 -3.53 -4.03 6.80
N MET A 79 -2.89 -4.46 5.71
CA MET A 79 -3.22 -5.72 5.05
C MET A 79 -2.90 -6.93 5.94
N PHE A 80 -1.76 -6.92 6.64
CA PHE A 80 -1.43 -7.98 7.60
C PHE A 80 -2.46 -8.09 8.73
N LEU A 81 -2.95 -6.97 9.25
CA LEU A 81 -4.06 -7.00 10.23
C LEU A 81 -5.34 -7.59 9.64
N LYS A 82 -5.69 -7.23 8.39
CA LYS A 82 -6.87 -7.79 7.69
C LYS A 82 -6.76 -9.28 7.35
N SER A 83 -5.54 -9.82 7.37
CA SER A 83 -5.25 -11.24 7.08
C SER A 83 -4.87 -12.03 8.34
N ASP A 84 -5.15 -11.48 9.53
CA ASP A 84 -4.86 -12.07 10.84
C ASP A 84 -3.36 -12.37 11.09
N ARG A 85 -2.47 -11.73 10.33
CA ARG A 85 -1.00 -11.83 10.44
C ARG A 85 -0.45 -10.79 11.42
N LEU A 86 -0.87 -10.87 12.68
CA LEU A 86 -0.54 -9.86 13.70
C LEU A 86 0.97 -9.70 13.95
N ASN A 87 1.73 -10.79 13.93
CA ASN A 87 3.18 -10.73 14.15
C ASN A 87 3.88 -9.91 13.06
N ASP A 88 3.55 -10.18 11.79
CA ASP A 88 4.10 -9.44 10.64
C ASP A 88 3.68 -7.96 10.68
N ALA A 89 2.43 -7.69 11.09
CA ALA A 89 1.95 -6.33 11.29
C ALA A 89 2.76 -5.58 12.36
N LYS A 90 3.03 -6.21 13.50
CA LYS A 90 3.83 -5.61 14.59
C LYS A 90 5.28 -5.41 14.20
N GLU A 91 5.89 -6.36 13.51
CA GLU A 91 7.26 -6.23 13.03
C GLU A 91 7.40 -5.02 12.10
N LEU A 92 6.50 -4.90 11.13
CA LEU A 92 6.51 -3.78 10.19
C LEU A 92 6.14 -2.45 10.86
N ALA A 93 5.22 -2.46 11.82
CA ALA A 93 4.89 -1.28 12.63
C ALA A 93 6.10 -0.78 13.43
N LEU A 94 6.90 -1.69 14.01
CA LEU A 94 8.14 -1.35 14.70
C LEU A 94 9.18 -0.72 13.76
N ASP A 95 9.34 -1.27 12.55
CA ASP A 95 10.21 -0.71 11.51
C ASP A 95 9.79 0.72 11.12
N ILE A 96 8.49 0.95 10.91
CA ILE A 96 7.95 2.27 10.62
C ILE A 96 8.22 3.26 11.76
N CYS A 97 8.05 2.86 13.03
CA CYS A 97 8.33 3.73 14.17
C CYS A 97 9.82 4.13 14.26
N LYS A 98 10.73 3.21 13.93
CA LYS A 98 12.19 3.43 13.91
C LYS A 98 12.67 4.28 12.75
N SER A 99 11.89 4.40 11.68
CA SER A 99 12.26 5.20 10.52
C SER A 99 12.42 6.68 10.91
N ASN A 100 13.56 7.28 10.56
CA ASN A 100 13.87 8.68 10.86
C ASN A 100 13.71 9.54 9.61
N ALA A 101 12.53 10.15 9.45
CA ALA A 101 12.39 11.25 8.51
C ALA A 101 13.08 12.49 9.10
N LYS A 102 13.96 13.13 8.32
CA LYS A 102 14.68 14.35 8.75
C LYS A 102 13.74 15.53 9.01
N VAL A 103 12.54 15.51 8.42
CA VAL A 103 11.48 16.51 8.63
C VAL A 103 10.17 15.75 8.85
N PRO A 104 9.66 15.70 10.09
CA PRO A 104 8.38 15.04 10.38
C PRO A 104 7.24 15.74 9.63
N SER A 105 6.43 14.98 8.90
CA SER A 105 5.17 15.48 8.36
C SER A 105 3.97 15.07 9.23
N THR A 106 2.85 15.77 9.11
CA THR A 106 1.60 15.41 9.80
C THR A 106 1.20 13.95 9.52
N ALA A 107 1.26 13.54 8.25
CA ALA A 107 0.98 12.17 7.83
C ALA A 107 1.93 11.13 8.46
N GLU A 108 3.21 11.45 8.62
CA GLU A 108 4.16 10.54 9.29
C GLU A 108 3.84 10.39 10.79
N ASN A 109 3.48 11.49 11.45
CA ASN A 109 3.09 11.45 12.86
C ASN A 109 1.81 10.62 13.06
N GLU A 110 0.82 10.79 12.18
CA GLU A 110 -0.42 9.99 12.17
C GLU A 110 -0.11 8.50 11.96
N ILE A 111 0.66 8.16 10.93
CA ILE A 111 1.08 6.78 10.66
C ILE A 111 1.78 6.20 11.89
N LYS A 112 2.77 6.90 12.47
CA LYS A 112 3.49 6.42 13.66
C LYS A 112 2.60 6.29 14.88
N ALA A 113 1.62 7.16 15.06
CA ALA A 113 0.65 7.05 16.15
C ALA A 113 -0.24 5.80 15.99
N GLU A 114 -0.69 5.50 14.77
CA GLU A 114 -1.40 4.26 14.47
C GLU A 114 -0.51 3.02 14.70
N MET A 115 0.76 3.07 14.28
CA MET A 115 1.69 1.94 14.47
C MET A 115 1.89 1.63 15.96
N LYS A 116 1.98 2.65 16.82
CA LYS A 116 2.07 2.45 18.27
C LYS A 116 0.86 1.69 18.84
N LYS A 117 -0.35 2.00 18.38
CA LYS A 117 -1.56 1.26 18.80
C LYS A 117 -1.50 -0.21 18.39
N ILE A 118 -0.97 -0.51 17.20
CA ILE A 118 -0.81 -1.89 16.71
C ILE A 118 0.17 -2.68 17.58
N LEU A 119 1.23 -2.02 18.07
CA LEU A 119 2.22 -2.66 18.94
C LEU A 119 1.65 -3.03 20.32
N GLU A 120 0.54 -2.42 20.73
CA GLU A 120 -0.15 -2.65 22.00
C GLU A 120 -1.26 -3.72 21.93
N LEU A 121 -1.66 -4.16 20.72
CA LEU A 121 -2.63 -5.26 20.51
C LEU A 121 -2.10 -6.60 21.03
#